data_AF-A0A925VM04-F1
#
_entry.id   AF-A0A925VM04-F1
#
_cell.length_a   1.000
_cell.length_b   1.000
_cell.length_c   1.000
_cell.angle_alpha   90.00
_cell.angle_beta   90.00
_cell.angle_gamma   90.00
#
_symmetry.space_group_name_H-M   'P 1'
#
loop_
_entity.id
_entity.type
_entity.pdbx_description
1 polymer ?
#
loop_
_entity_poly.entity_id
_entity_poly.type
_entity_poly.pdbx_seq_one_letter_code
_entity_poly.pdbx_strand_id
1 'polypeptide(L)' 'MKKNISINLQGIIFHIEEDGYEVLSRYLAEVKAHFSGYRGHEEIVADIEGRIAEIFAARLSPT' A
#
# COMPACT_ATOMS: atom_id res chain seq x y z
N MET A 1 18.24 14.01 8.16
CA MET A 1 17.08 13.45 8.88
C MET A 1 16.20 12.77 7.85
N LYS A 2 15.73 11.56 8.11
CA LYS A 2 14.75 10.90 7.22
C LYS A 2 13.36 11.46 7.52
N LYS A 3 12.63 11.81 6.46
CA LYS A 3 11.26 12.33 6.58
C LYS A 3 10.29 11.18 6.78
N ASN A 4 9.40 11.31 7.75
CA ASN A 4 8.35 10.35 8.02
C ASN A 4 7.03 10.85 7.41
N ILE A 5 6.29 9.97 6.76
CA ILE A 5 5.05 10.23 6.04
C ILE A 5 3.96 9.39 6.68
N SER A 6 2.83 10.02 7.01
CA SER A 6 1.62 9.31 7.40
C SER A 6 0.81 8.98 6.15
N ILE A 7 0.50 7.71 5.95
CA ILE A 7 -0.34 7.25 4.85
C ILE A 7 -1.59 6.54 5.36
N ASN A 8 -2.66 6.58 4.57
CA ASN A 8 -3.84 5.75 4.77
C ASN A 8 -3.80 4.61 3.75
N LEU A 9 -3.86 3.38 4.23
CA LEU A 9 -3.97 2.18 3.40
C LEU A 9 -5.16 1.36 3.90
N GLN A 10 -6.23 1.31 3.10
CA GLN A 10 -7.49 0.61 3.43
C GLN A 10 -8.06 1.01 4.81
N GLY A 11 -8.02 2.31 5.13
CA GLY A 11 -8.58 2.84 6.37
C GLY A 11 -7.63 2.75 7.59
N ILE A 12 -6.46 2.15 7.44
CA ILE A 12 -5.45 2.02 8.50
C ILE A 12 -4.35 3.07 8.27
N ILE A 13 -3.97 3.78 9.34
CA ILE A 13 -2.88 4.77 9.28
C ILE A 13 -1.55 4.09 9.56
N PHE A 14 -0.59 4.26 8.64
CA PHE A 14 0.79 3.81 8.80
C PHE A 14 1.75 5.01 8.74
N HIS A 15 2.85 4.91 9.50
CA HIS A 15 3.97 5.84 9.44
C HIS A 15 5.13 5.18 8.70
N ILE A 16 5.56 5.78 7.59
CA ILE A 16 6.56 5.22 6.69
C ILE A 16 7.61 6.30 6.38
N GLU A 17 8.89 5.91 6.37
CA GLU A 17 9.95 6.77 5.86
C GLU A 17 9.74 7.09 4.36
N GLU A 18 10.17 8.27 3.92
CA GLU A 18 9.95 8.76 2.55
C GLU A 18 10.45 7.79 1.46
N ASP A 19 11.60 7.16 1.66
CA ASP A 19 12.16 6.15 0.76
C ASP A 19 11.28 4.88 0.68
N GLY A 20 10.75 4.42 1.82
CA GLY A 20 9.79 3.32 1.88
C GLY A 20 8.47 3.66 1.19
N TYR A 21 7.98 4.90 1.36
CA TYR A 21 6.77 5.38 0.70
C TYR A 21 6.93 5.41 -0.82
N GLU A 22 8.05 5.90 -1.34
CA GLU A 22 8.32 5.92 -2.78
C GLU A 22 8.28 4.52 -3.40
N VAL A 23 8.83 3.52 -2.70
CA VAL A 23 8.79 2.11 -3.14
C VAL A 23 7.36 1.59 -3.17
N LEU A 24 6.59 1.81 -2.09
CA LEU A 24 5.19 1.39 -2.01
C LEU A 24 4.33 2.07 -3.08
N SER A 25 4.50 3.38 -3.24
CA SER A 25 3.76 4.18 -4.22
C SER A 25 4.03 3.72 -5.65
N ARG A 26 5.30 3.46 -5.99
CA ARG A 26 5.68 2.91 -7.30
C ARG A 26 5.05 1.54 -7.53
N TYR A 27 5.11 0.65 -6.53
CA TYR A 27 4.50 -0.68 -6.64
C TYR A 27 2.99 -0.61 -6.89
N LEU A 28 2.26 0.20 -6.12
CA LEU A 28 0.80 0.35 -6.31
C LEU A 28 0.45 0.96 -7.68
N ALA A 29 1.26 1.91 -8.17
CA ALA A 29 1.10 2.46 -9.51
C ALA A 29 1.31 1.40 -10.61
N GLU A 30 2.33 0.55 -10.46
CA GLU A 30 2.60 -0.56 -11.39
C GLU A 30 1.47 -1.60 -11.38
N VAL A 31 0.96 -1.97 -10.20
CA VAL A 31 -0.19 -2.88 -10.05
C VAL A 31 -1.41 -2.30 -10.77
N LYS A 32 -1.74 -1.02 -10.53
CA LYS A 32 -2.87 -0.36 -11.19
C LYS A 32 -2.69 -0.30 -12.71
N ALA A 33 -1.49 0.03 -13.19
CA ALA A 33 -1.18 0.06 -14.62
C ALA A 33 -1.33 -1.33 -15.26
N HIS A 34 -0.82 -2.37 -14.60
CA HIS A 34 -0.90 -3.75 -15.06
C HIS A 34 -2.34 -4.23 -15.25
N PHE A 35 -3.23 -3.90 -14.30
CA PHE A 35 -4.62 -4.34 -14.37
C PHE A 35 -5.57 -3.38 -15.11
N SER A 36 -5.11 -2.20 -15.55
CA SER A 36 -5.97 -1.15 -16.15
C SER A 36 -6.86 -1.59 -17.31
N GLY A 37 -6.47 -2.61 -18.08
CA GLY A 37 -7.25 -3.16 -19.19
C GLY A 37 -8.32 -4.19 -18.79
N TYR A 38 -8.35 -4.62 -17.53
CA TYR A 38 -9.29 -5.65 -17.06
C TYR A 38 -10.60 -5.02 -16.59
N ARG A 39 -11.72 -5.64 -16.96
CA ARG A 39 -13.03 -5.28 -16.42
C ARG A 39 -13.04 -5.64 -14.92
N GLY A 40 -13.36 -4.67 -14.06
CA GLY A 40 -13.35 -4.87 -12.60
C GLY A 40 -11.97 -4.75 -11.95
N HIS A 41 -10.98 -4.16 -12.63
CA HIS A 41 -9.63 -4.01 -12.07
C HIS A 41 -9.57 -3.23 -10.76
N GLU A 42 -10.55 -2.36 -10.50
CA GLU A 42 -10.64 -1.61 -9.24
C GLU A 42 -10.75 -2.55 -8.03
N GLU A 43 -11.53 -3.63 -8.13
CA GLU A 43 -11.65 -4.64 -7.07
C GLU A 43 -10.34 -5.41 -6.87
N ILE A 44 -9.69 -5.80 -7.97
CA ILE A 44 -8.39 -6.49 -7.93
C ILE A 44 -7.34 -5.62 -7.22
N VAL A 45 -7.27 -4.34 -7.57
CA VAL A 45 -6.33 -3.40 -6.95
C VAL A 45 -6.68 -3.19 -5.46
N ALA A 46 -7.96 -3.04 -5.14
CA ALA A 46 -8.42 -2.86 -3.75
C ALA A 46 -8.11 -4.07 -2.86
N ASP A 47 -8.25 -5.29 -3.38
CA ASP A 47 -7.91 -6.53 -2.68
C ASP A 47 -6.40 -6.63 -2.41
N ILE A 48 -5.57 -6.24 -3.39
CA ILE A 48 -4.12 -6.20 -3.24
C ILE A 48 -3.72 -5.17 -2.18
N GLU A 49 -4.28 -3.95 -2.23
CA GLU A 49 -4.06 -2.92 -1.22
C GLU A 49 -4.49 -3.39 0.17
N GLY A 50 -5.63 -4.07 0.27
CA GLY A 50 -6.14 -4.68 1.52
C GLY A 50 -5.16 -5.69 2.09
N ARG A 51 -4.64 -6.58 1.25
CA ARG A 51 -3.68 -7.59 1.71
C ARG A 51 -2.36 -6.98 2.19
N ILE A 52 -1.91 -5.89 1.56
CA ILE A 52 -0.71 -5.17 2.03
C ILE A 52 -0.97 -4.55 3.41
N ALA A 53 -2.13 -3.93 3.62
CA ALA A 53 -2.52 -3.35 4.90
C ALA A 53 -2.52 -4.39 6.02
N GLU A 54 -3.10 -5.57 5.76
CA GLU A 54 -3.12 -6.70 6.71
C GLU A 54 -1.70 -7.16 7.08
N ILE A 55 -0.82 -7.32 6.08
CA ILE A 55 0.57 -7.75 6.30
C ILE A 55 1.34 -6.70 7.12
N PHE A 56 1.15 -5.41 6.82
CA PHE A 56 1.78 -4.33 7.56
C PHE A 56 1.32 -4.31 9.02
N ALA A 57 0.00 -4.38 9.24
CA ALA A 57 -0.57 -4.43 10.58
C ALA A 57 -0.07 -5.64 11.39
N ALA A 58 0.01 -6.81 10.77
CA ALA A 58 0.51 -8.03 11.42
C ALA A 58 1.99 -7.93 11.82
N ARG A 59 2.83 -7.28 11.01
CA ARG A 59 4.26 -7.11 11.32
C ARG A 59 4.56 -6.03 12.35
N LEU A 60 3.67 -5.04 12.48
CA LEU A 60 3.82 -3.94 13.43
C LEU A 60 3.13 -4.21 14.77
N SER A 61 2.28 -5.24 14.83
CA SER A 61 1.67 -5.70 16.07
C SER A 61 2.77 -6.28 16.98
N PRO A 62 2.95 -5.77 18.21
CA PRO A 62 3.84 -6.39 19.19
C PRO A 62 3.28 -7.77 19.54
N THR A 63 4.10 -8.82 19.41
CA THR A 63 3.84 -10.14 20.02
C THR A 63 3.75 -10.06 21.54
#